data_AF-A0A562WJ69-F1
#
_entry.id   AF-A0A562WJ69-F1
#
_cell.length_a   1.000
_cell.length_b   1.000
_cell.length_c   1.000
_cell.angle_alpha   90.00
_cell.angle_beta   90.00
_cell.angle_gamma   90.00
#
_symmetry.space_group_name_H-M   'P 1'
#
loop_
_entity.id
_entity.type
_entity.pdbx_description
1 polymer ?
#
loop_
_entity_poly.entity_id
_entity_poly.type
_entity_poly.pdbx_seq_one_letter_code
_entity_poly.pdbx_strand_id
1 'polypeptide(L)'
;MAATDAAIVWWAVGPSGQEDRGATGRAATVAAVLDRLGPTVRRGRRTSLVLTGTTTPAGYEGGVRSVCVPPGAAGSTVVVPRLCAALHHAATLLGRAEADLTLVAAELDDEPGRWLVVALRRLAESWSPDEPPLAVVRTTDDLTEADRTRSGVLRPGDLRRMLADGFRRPNPVADHRAPTPVGVPDTSRRGHSVLLLPPPAPLPPAGDPLVIRWSAVDEAAEDRRRRAMGRLARFEGDLFGDDRRRVETLARQAPRRATPEGIRGAVVAADATEAAGALERHRPTVPKQRPVALLFPGQGAQYPRMGAGLYGHDPVFTTAMDTFFTLWGEGGEQLREEWLSDDPSVPFDDGSRAQPLLFGVGYALGAMVRSWGVRPVALLGHSAGEMVAATLAGAFSLPAAVRLMRARVTEVLRTPPGGMLAVAATADELQPYLTLDPTGQVAVAAVNAPRQTMLAGPDEALAVVQDKLREQGYICRLAKARQAFHSPAVLDASLATRPAVEAARPGPPVDTVYSAYVGRKLDAATADDPMFWTTQIADPVLFWPALDALLATGDLLLVEAGAGQGLTNVARQHRAVRSKASDVVALLPASPGAPVADRRSVLAAAARIWAEGHELRWEAVDGTTARP
;
A
#
# COMPACT_ATOMS: atom_id res chain seq x y z
N MET A 1 15.58 -18.87 38.03
CA MET A 1 15.09 -18.42 36.70
C MET A 1 15.14 -16.90 36.67
N ALA A 2 16.29 -16.32 36.34
CA ALA A 2 16.47 -14.87 36.30
C ALA A 2 16.80 -14.46 34.86
N ALA A 3 16.11 -13.40 34.40
CA ALA A 3 16.14 -12.87 33.05
C ALA A 3 17.57 -12.49 32.61
N THR A 4 18.07 -13.12 31.55
CA THR A 4 19.33 -12.75 30.90
C THR A 4 19.09 -11.57 29.97
N ASP A 5 19.55 -10.40 30.41
CA ASP A 5 19.51 -9.15 29.66
C ASP A 5 20.38 -9.23 28.40
N ALA A 6 19.78 -8.82 27.28
CA ALA A 6 20.41 -8.77 25.98
C ALA A 6 20.51 -7.31 25.50
N ALA A 7 21.72 -6.80 25.26
CA ALA A 7 22.02 -5.43 24.80
C ALA A 7 22.48 -5.42 23.33
N ILE A 8 22.61 -4.29 22.63
CA ILE A 8 23.14 -4.23 21.26
C ILE A 8 24.00 -2.97 21.12
N VAL A 9 25.19 -3.07 20.54
CA VAL A 9 26.18 -1.97 20.48
C VAL A 9 26.39 -1.49 19.03
N TRP A 10 26.44 -0.17 18.83
CA TRP A 10 27.01 0.51 17.66
C TRP A 10 27.95 1.65 18.12
N TRP A 11 29.01 1.91 17.36
CA TRP A 11 30.20 2.70 17.76
C TRP A 11 30.32 4.05 17.04
N ALA A 12 30.85 5.07 17.74
CA ALA A 12 31.72 6.10 17.15
C ALA A 12 32.58 6.84 18.19
N VAL A 13 33.64 7.46 17.68
CA VAL A 13 34.77 8.06 18.42
C VAL A 13 34.61 9.58 18.47
N GLY A 14 34.46 10.15 19.67
CA GLY A 14 34.56 11.59 19.94
C GLY A 14 35.95 11.99 20.50
N PRO A 15 36.32 13.28 20.46
CA PRO A 15 37.68 13.72 20.73
C PRO A 15 38.05 13.57 22.20
N SER A 16 39.21 12.99 22.49
CA SER A 16 39.82 13.12 23.81
C SER A 16 40.26 14.56 23.99
N GLY A 17 39.58 15.30 24.86
CA GLY A 17 40.11 16.54 25.40
C GLY A 17 41.38 16.24 26.18
N GLN A 18 42.52 16.42 25.53
CA GLN A 18 43.72 16.93 26.17
C GLN A 18 44.46 17.76 25.12
N GLU A 19 44.57 19.05 25.42
CA GLU A 19 45.44 19.97 24.72
C GLU A 19 46.87 19.41 24.77
N ASP A 20 47.36 18.91 23.64
CA ASP A 20 48.78 18.99 23.38
C ASP A 20 49.05 19.31 21.91
N ARG A 21 50.07 20.14 21.72
CA ARG A 21 50.26 21.00 20.55
C ARG A 21 50.49 20.20 19.26
N GLY A 22 49.69 20.48 18.23
CA GLY A 22 50.09 20.32 16.83
C GLY A 22 49.49 19.16 16.03
N ALA A 23 48.15 19.08 15.90
CA ALA A 23 47.46 18.52 14.72
C ALA A 23 45.95 18.77 14.85
N THR A 24 45.37 19.63 14.00
CA THR A 24 43.92 19.86 13.97
C THR A 24 43.20 18.71 13.25
N GLY A 25 42.92 17.62 13.97
CA GLY A 25 42.03 16.55 13.50
C GLY A 25 40.59 16.78 13.97
N ARG A 26 39.66 17.06 13.04
CA ARG A 26 38.22 17.17 13.33
C ARG A 26 37.63 15.77 13.58
N ALA A 27 36.95 15.56 14.71
CA ALA A 27 36.31 14.30 15.09
C ALA A 27 34.82 14.26 14.69
N ALA A 28 34.30 13.07 14.35
CA ALA A 28 32.90 12.81 13.98
C ALA A 28 32.21 11.94 15.04
N THR A 29 31.04 12.35 15.52
CA THR A 29 30.26 11.63 16.56
C THR A 29 29.11 10.85 15.94
N VAL A 30 28.85 9.61 16.40
CA VAL A 30 27.66 8.80 16.08
C VAL A 30 27.04 8.31 17.39
N ALA A 31 25.71 8.37 17.50
CA ALA A 31 24.94 7.95 18.66
C ALA A 31 24.25 6.59 18.43
N ALA A 32 24.00 5.84 19.51
CA ALA A 32 23.24 4.58 19.52
C ALA A 32 22.15 4.59 20.60
N VAL A 33 21.03 3.90 20.34
CA VAL A 33 19.87 3.76 21.25
C VAL A 33 19.77 2.31 21.73
N LEU A 34 19.69 2.10 23.04
CA LEU A 34 19.55 0.77 23.68
C LEU A 34 18.08 0.50 24.05
N ASP A 35 17.56 -0.70 23.76
CA ASP A 35 16.23 -1.16 24.21
C ASP A 35 16.26 -2.67 24.52
N ARG A 36 15.40 -3.14 25.45
CA ARG A 36 15.37 -4.56 25.85
C ARG A 36 14.77 -5.42 24.73
N LEU A 37 15.35 -6.60 24.47
CA LEU A 37 14.96 -7.48 23.35
C LEU A 37 13.47 -7.89 23.39
N GLY A 38 12.97 -8.30 24.54
CA GLY A 38 11.56 -8.72 24.69
C GLY A 38 10.56 -7.64 24.28
N PRO A 39 10.64 -6.41 24.85
CA PRO A 39 9.85 -5.26 24.40
C PRO A 39 10.10 -4.86 22.94
N THR A 40 11.34 -4.96 22.44
CA THR A 40 11.73 -4.59 21.06
C THR A 40 11.08 -5.50 20.01
N VAL A 41 11.10 -6.81 20.26
CA VAL A 41 10.44 -7.83 19.42
C VAL A 41 8.92 -7.68 19.50
N ARG A 42 8.35 -7.48 20.71
CA ARG A 42 6.90 -7.23 20.88
C ARG A 42 6.42 -5.93 20.20
N ARG A 43 7.30 -4.92 20.07
CA ARG A 43 7.03 -3.65 19.37
C ARG A 43 7.36 -3.72 17.86
N GLY A 44 7.78 -4.87 17.34
CA GLY A 44 8.10 -5.07 15.92
C GLY A 44 9.31 -4.25 15.44
N ARG A 45 10.16 -3.74 16.34
CA ARG A 45 11.37 -2.99 15.95
C ARG A 45 12.36 -3.94 15.28
N ARG A 46 13.02 -3.47 14.20
CA ARG A 46 14.04 -4.28 13.53
C ARG A 46 15.29 -4.34 14.40
N THR A 47 15.81 -5.54 14.55
CA THR A 47 16.94 -5.86 15.41
C THR A 47 18.11 -6.25 14.51
N SER A 48 19.11 -5.38 14.39
CA SER A 48 20.25 -5.61 13.49
C SER A 48 21.31 -6.54 14.11
N LEU A 49 21.29 -6.71 15.43
CA LEU A 49 22.22 -7.52 16.23
C LEU A 49 21.47 -7.89 17.54
N VAL A 50 21.86 -8.91 18.31
CA VAL A 50 21.37 -9.17 19.68
C VAL A 50 22.57 -9.62 20.51
N LEU A 51 23.00 -8.87 21.52
CA LEU A 51 24.04 -9.32 22.47
C LEU A 51 23.33 -9.99 23.63
N THR A 52 23.68 -11.21 23.99
CA THR A 52 23.12 -11.90 25.16
C THR A 52 24.17 -11.93 26.27
N GLY A 53 23.93 -11.17 27.34
CA GLY A 53 24.74 -11.11 28.56
C GLY A 53 25.89 -10.09 28.57
N THR A 54 25.92 -9.24 29.60
CA THR A 54 27.13 -8.51 30.03
C THR A 54 27.35 -8.79 31.51
N THR A 55 28.39 -9.53 31.86
CA THR A 55 28.87 -9.53 33.26
C THR A 55 29.88 -8.41 33.42
N THR A 56 29.58 -7.43 34.25
CA THR A 56 30.59 -6.52 34.81
C THR A 56 31.45 -7.32 35.80
N PRO A 57 32.79 -7.32 35.67
CA PRO A 57 33.65 -7.87 36.71
C PRO A 57 33.43 -7.08 38.00
N ALA A 58 33.42 -7.76 39.15
CA ALA A 58 33.36 -7.09 40.45
C ALA A 58 34.61 -6.21 40.64
N GLY A 59 34.39 -4.91 40.90
CA GLY A 59 35.45 -3.96 41.27
C GLY A 59 35.76 -2.84 40.27
N TYR A 60 34.97 -2.62 39.22
CA TYR A 60 35.22 -1.57 38.22
C TYR A 60 34.31 -0.35 38.41
N GLU A 61 34.83 0.71 39.01
CA GLU A 61 34.22 2.04 39.06
C GLU A 61 35.04 3.00 38.16
N GLY A 62 34.58 3.24 36.93
CA GLY A 62 35.07 4.34 36.09
C GLY A 62 35.43 4.00 34.64
N GLY A 63 34.71 4.60 33.69
CA GLY A 63 35.18 5.02 32.36
C GLY A 63 35.97 4.05 31.46
N VAL A 64 35.33 3.59 30.38
CA VAL A 64 35.89 2.69 29.35
C VAL A 64 37.18 3.25 28.69
N ARG A 65 38.28 2.51 28.80
CA ARG A 65 39.46 2.55 27.90
C ARG A 65 39.83 1.12 27.47
N SER A 66 40.01 0.88 26.17
CA SER A 66 40.43 -0.43 25.65
C SER A 66 41.93 -0.65 25.80
N VAL A 67 42.36 -1.77 26.39
CA VAL A 67 43.75 -2.23 26.36
C VAL A 67 43.79 -3.72 26.00
N CYS A 68 44.63 -4.07 25.02
CA CYS A 68 45.06 -5.43 24.70
C CYS A 68 46.06 -5.94 25.76
N VAL A 69 45.93 -7.20 26.20
CA VAL A 69 47.03 -7.95 26.84
C VAL A 69 46.97 -9.44 26.43
N PRO A 70 48.05 -10.03 25.89
CA PRO A 70 48.26 -11.48 25.81
C PRO A 70 49.16 -11.96 26.97
N PRO A 71 49.49 -13.27 27.12
CA PRO A 71 48.69 -14.50 27.07
C PRO A 71 48.86 -15.34 28.37
N GLY A 72 47.96 -16.28 28.65
CA GLY A 72 48.24 -17.31 29.66
C GLY A 72 47.06 -18.16 30.13
N ALA A 73 46.98 -19.38 29.58
CA ALA A 73 46.31 -20.58 30.11
C ALA A 73 44.78 -20.75 29.95
N ALA A 74 44.46 -21.52 28.91
CA ALA A 74 43.45 -22.58 28.80
C ALA A 74 41.94 -22.21 28.80
N GLY A 75 41.34 -22.40 27.62
CA GLY A 75 39.89 -22.46 27.41
C GLY A 75 39.47 -21.55 26.28
N SER A 76 39.31 -22.11 25.08
CA SER A 76 39.04 -21.45 23.81
C SER A 76 37.88 -20.44 23.85
N THR A 77 38.23 -19.17 23.90
CA THR A 77 37.37 -18.04 23.59
C THR A 77 37.31 -17.88 22.06
N VAL A 78 36.14 -18.02 21.44
CA VAL A 78 35.96 -17.59 20.04
C VAL A 78 35.86 -16.07 20.06
N VAL A 79 36.99 -15.42 19.86
CA VAL A 79 37.12 -13.99 19.61
C VAL A 79 37.40 -13.86 18.13
N VAL A 80 36.82 -12.88 17.42
CA VAL A 80 37.34 -12.44 16.11
C VAL A 80 38.08 -11.10 16.28
N PRO A 81 39.29 -11.03 16.90
CA PRO A 81 40.04 -9.77 17.04
C PRO A 81 40.32 -9.11 15.68
N ARG A 82 40.38 -9.92 14.61
CA ARG A 82 40.63 -9.49 13.24
C ARG A 82 39.52 -8.59 12.69
N LEU A 83 38.25 -8.88 12.98
CA LEU A 83 37.12 -8.07 12.51
C LEU A 83 37.09 -6.70 13.20
N CYS A 84 37.29 -6.65 14.51
CA CYS A 84 37.35 -5.40 15.27
C CYS A 84 38.52 -4.52 14.83
N ALA A 85 39.70 -5.11 14.61
CA ALA A 85 40.86 -4.38 14.10
C ALA A 85 40.63 -3.85 12.67
N ALA A 86 40.01 -4.65 11.79
CA ALA A 86 39.73 -4.26 10.42
C ALA A 86 38.66 -3.14 10.32
N LEU A 87 37.61 -3.22 11.13
CA LEU A 87 36.60 -2.15 11.24
C LEU A 87 37.19 -0.85 11.81
N HIS A 88 38.07 -0.94 12.82
CA HIS A 88 38.75 0.22 13.39
C HIS A 88 39.69 0.89 12.37
N HIS A 89 40.45 0.10 11.62
CA HIS A 89 41.32 0.62 10.56
C HIS A 89 40.50 1.30 9.45
N ALA A 90 39.43 0.67 9.00
CA ALA A 90 38.54 1.25 7.98
C ALA A 90 37.89 2.56 8.45
N ALA A 91 37.41 2.62 9.70
CA ALA A 91 36.87 3.84 10.28
C ALA A 91 37.92 4.96 10.38
N THR A 92 39.18 4.60 10.63
CA THR A 92 40.31 5.56 10.68
C THR A 92 40.61 6.15 9.31
N LEU A 93 40.64 5.34 8.25
CA LEU A 93 40.84 5.79 6.86
C LEU A 93 39.72 6.75 6.42
N LEU A 94 38.47 6.41 6.73
CA LEU A 94 37.31 7.27 6.44
C LEU A 94 37.34 8.58 7.24
N GLY A 95 37.78 8.54 8.50
CA GLY A 95 37.92 9.71 9.37
C GLY A 95 38.98 10.71 8.88
N ARG A 96 40.05 10.22 8.23
CA ARG A 96 41.14 11.05 7.67
C ARG A 96 40.86 11.61 6.27
N ALA A 97 39.69 11.34 5.68
CA ALA A 97 39.40 11.66 4.28
C ALA A 97 40.29 10.94 3.25
N GLU A 98 40.99 9.87 3.66
CA GLU A 98 41.88 9.11 2.78
C GLU A 98 41.08 8.15 1.87
N ALA A 99 39.82 7.89 2.20
CA ALA A 99 38.85 7.15 1.38
C ALA A 99 37.41 7.66 1.60
N ASP A 100 36.54 7.54 0.59
CA ASP A 100 35.10 7.84 0.70
C ASP A 100 34.24 6.58 0.96
N LEU A 101 34.80 5.39 0.69
CA LEU A 101 34.19 4.08 0.88
C LEU A 101 35.29 3.06 1.21
N THR A 102 35.05 2.17 2.18
CA THR A 102 35.98 1.10 2.58
C THR A 102 35.22 -0.19 2.80
N LEU A 103 35.77 -1.31 2.34
CA LEU A 103 35.21 -2.66 2.53
C LEU A 103 36.02 -3.41 3.59
N VAL A 104 35.33 -4.06 4.51
CA VAL A 104 35.94 -4.93 5.54
C VAL A 104 35.40 -6.33 5.34
N ALA A 105 36.28 -7.26 4.97
CA ALA A 105 35.96 -8.67 4.88
C ALA A 105 36.62 -9.43 6.04
N ALA A 106 35.87 -10.30 6.72
CA ALA A 106 36.41 -11.19 7.74
C ALA A 106 35.84 -12.60 7.57
N GLU A 107 36.72 -13.60 7.59
CA GLU A 107 36.35 -15.00 7.63
C GLU A 107 35.78 -15.36 9.01
N LEU A 108 34.73 -16.15 9.04
CA LEU A 108 34.08 -16.59 10.28
C LEU A 108 34.87 -17.78 10.85
N ASP A 109 35.33 -17.65 12.10
CA ASP A 109 36.21 -18.65 12.73
C ASP A 109 35.53 -20.03 12.93
N ASP A 110 34.19 -20.08 12.87
CA ASP A 110 33.39 -21.29 13.10
C ASP A 110 33.02 -22.05 11.80
N GLU A 111 33.19 -21.43 10.62
CA GLU A 111 32.94 -22.06 9.30
C GLU A 111 33.99 -21.62 8.27
N PRO A 112 35.09 -22.38 8.08
CA PRO A 112 36.13 -22.07 7.10
C PRO A 112 35.54 -21.93 5.69
N GLY A 113 35.83 -20.83 5.01
CA GLY A 113 35.27 -20.50 3.69
C GLY A 113 34.08 -19.52 3.70
N ARG A 114 33.52 -19.18 4.86
CA ARG A 114 32.47 -18.14 4.96
C ARG A 114 33.01 -16.79 5.36
N TRP A 115 32.65 -15.77 4.59
CA TRP A 115 33.13 -14.40 4.78
C TRP A 115 31.99 -13.42 5.04
N LEU A 116 32.20 -12.56 6.04
CA LEU A 116 31.39 -11.38 6.32
C LEU A 116 32.02 -10.18 5.63
N VAL A 117 31.31 -9.54 4.69
CA VAL A 117 31.77 -8.32 4.01
C VAL A 117 30.90 -7.12 4.43
N VAL A 118 31.56 -6.08 4.94
CA VAL A 118 30.97 -4.84 5.46
C VAL A 118 31.47 -3.66 4.64
N ALA A 119 30.55 -2.92 3.99
CA ALA A 119 30.87 -1.67 3.31
C ALA A 119 30.62 -0.46 4.23
N LEU A 120 31.64 0.36 4.43
CA LEU A 120 31.62 1.59 5.25
C LEU A 120 31.83 2.80 4.35
N ARG A 121 30.93 3.78 4.40
CA ARG A 121 31.01 5.01 3.59
C ARG A 121 31.16 6.23 4.49
N ARG A 122 31.98 7.19 4.08
CA ARG A 122 32.08 8.50 4.72
C ARG A 122 30.80 9.31 4.45
N LEU A 123 30.16 9.83 5.50
CA LEU A 123 28.99 10.71 5.40
C LEU A 123 29.45 12.18 5.42
N ALA A 124 28.87 13.01 4.56
CA ALA A 124 29.18 14.45 4.51
C ALA A 124 28.65 15.19 5.75
N GLU A 125 29.20 16.38 6.03
CA GLU A 125 29.04 17.20 7.25
C GLU A 125 27.59 17.50 7.69
N SER A 126 26.58 17.24 6.85
CA SER A 126 25.17 17.55 7.10
C SER A 126 24.31 16.37 7.58
N TRP A 127 24.90 15.39 8.27
CA TRP A 127 24.18 14.22 8.80
C TRP A 127 23.42 14.58 10.09
N SER A 128 22.12 14.25 10.14
CA SER A 128 21.29 14.38 11.35
C SER A 128 21.22 13.04 12.10
N PRO A 129 21.21 13.03 13.45
CA PRO A 129 21.02 11.82 14.26
C PRO A 129 19.75 11.02 13.93
N ASP A 130 18.77 11.65 13.28
CA ASP A 130 17.50 11.04 12.86
C ASP A 130 17.58 10.33 11.49
N GLU A 131 18.72 10.40 10.79
CA GLU A 131 18.95 9.71 9.51
C GLU A 131 19.73 8.40 9.73
N PRO A 132 19.15 7.21 9.51
CA PRO A 132 19.88 5.96 9.68
C PRO A 132 21.04 5.86 8.66
N PRO A 133 22.26 5.47 9.08
CA PRO A 133 23.36 5.23 8.15
C PRO A 133 23.03 4.05 7.23
N LEU A 134 23.37 4.19 5.95
CA LEU A 134 23.13 3.16 4.94
C LEU A 134 24.23 2.10 5.04
N ALA A 135 23.97 1.02 5.79
CA ALA A 135 24.85 -0.14 5.85
C ALA A 135 24.36 -1.24 4.89
N VAL A 136 25.30 -1.81 4.12
CA VAL A 136 25.06 -2.95 3.23
C VAL A 136 25.89 -4.11 3.76
N VAL A 137 25.24 -5.22 4.09
CA VAL A 137 25.90 -6.43 4.59
C VAL A 137 25.61 -7.56 3.60
N ARG A 138 26.67 -8.25 3.16
CA ARG A 138 26.56 -9.46 2.34
C ARG A 138 27.45 -10.56 2.92
N THR A 139 26.93 -11.78 2.96
CA THR A 139 27.69 -13.01 3.21
C THR A 139 27.85 -13.76 1.89
N THR A 140 29.02 -14.31 1.62
CA THR A 140 29.28 -15.13 0.41
C THR A 140 30.09 -16.36 0.75
N ASP A 141 29.82 -17.46 0.03
CA ASP A 141 30.32 -18.80 0.33
C ASP A 141 31.54 -19.23 -0.50
N ASP A 142 32.15 -18.37 -1.33
CA ASP A 142 33.33 -18.75 -2.13
C ASP A 142 34.28 -17.56 -2.40
N LEU A 143 35.53 -17.64 -1.95
CA LEU A 143 36.63 -16.73 -2.34
C LEU A 143 37.87 -17.52 -2.75
N THR A 144 38.58 -17.07 -3.79
CA THR A 144 39.78 -17.74 -4.31
C THR A 144 41.03 -17.43 -3.46
N GLU A 145 42.08 -18.25 -3.56
CA GLU A 145 43.29 -18.13 -2.71
C GLU A 145 44.09 -16.83 -2.93
N ALA A 146 43.95 -16.20 -4.10
CA ALA A 146 44.49 -14.86 -4.36
C ALA A 146 43.70 -13.74 -3.68
N ASP A 147 42.41 -13.95 -3.40
CA ASP A 147 41.54 -13.02 -2.65
C ASP A 147 41.82 -13.09 -1.13
N ARG A 148 42.28 -14.25 -0.65
CA ARG A 148 42.51 -14.56 0.79
C ARG A 148 43.68 -13.78 1.43
N THR A 149 44.56 -13.16 0.64
CA THR A 149 45.80 -12.53 1.13
C THR A 149 45.85 -11.01 1.00
N ARG A 150 44.80 -10.35 0.47
CA ARG A 150 44.80 -8.89 0.31
C ARG A 150 44.12 -8.16 1.47
N SER A 151 44.92 -7.74 2.45
CA SER A 151 44.60 -6.57 3.28
C SER A 151 45.27 -5.34 2.65
N GLY A 152 44.53 -4.59 1.83
CA GLY A 152 45.10 -3.45 1.13
C GLY A 152 44.04 -2.53 0.53
N VAL A 153 44.33 -1.24 0.55
CA VAL A 153 43.50 -0.17 -0.04
C VAL A 153 43.28 -0.48 -1.53
N LEU A 154 42.05 -0.82 -1.90
CA LEU A 154 41.66 -1.05 -3.30
C LEU A 154 41.38 0.29 -3.97
N ARG A 155 42.02 0.57 -5.12
CA ARG A 155 41.69 1.73 -5.94
C ARG A 155 40.46 1.39 -6.80
N PRO A 156 39.62 2.38 -7.20
CA PRO A 156 38.39 2.13 -7.96
C PRO A 156 38.57 1.31 -9.26
N GLY A 157 39.76 1.32 -9.88
CA GLY A 157 40.08 0.54 -11.08
C GLY A 157 40.35 -0.95 -10.83
N ASP A 158 40.79 -1.33 -9.62
CA ASP A 158 41.11 -2.72 -9.28
C ASP A 158 39.84 -3.54 -9.03
N LEU A 159 38.78 -2.88 -8.57
CA LEU A 159 37.45 -3.47 -8.36
C LEU A 159 36.82 -3.92 -9.68
N ARG A 160 36.97 -3.14 -10.77
CA ARG A 160 36.46 -3.51 -12.11
C ARG A 160 37.15 -4.76 -12.66
N ARG A 161 38.42 -4.97 -12.33
CA ARG A 161 39.21 -6.12 -12.82
C ARG A 161 38.85 -7.41 -12.07
N MET A 162 38.68 -7.31 -10.74
CA MET A 162 38.21 -8.44 -9.92
C MET A 162 36.80 -8.92 -10.29
N LEU A 163 35.92 -8.01 -10.72
CA LEU A 163 34.55 -8.35 -11.10
C LEU A 163 34.44 -8.86 -12.56
N ALA A 164 35.39 -8.51 -13.43
CA ALA A 164 35.44 -8.95 -14.82
C ALA A 164 35.98 -10.37 -15.02
N ASP A 165 36.85 -10.86 -14.12
CA ASP A 165 37.59 -12.13 -14.30
C ASP A 165 36.82 -13.40 -13.84
N GLY A 166 35.49 -13.30 -13.65
CA GLY A 166 34.59 -14.46 -13.74
C GLY A 166 34.35 -15.24 -12.45
N PHE A 167 33.47 -14.71 -11.60
CA PHE A 167 32.77 -15.50 -10.57
C PHE A 167 31.81 -16.49 -11.25
N ARG A 168 32.16 -17.78 -11.33
CA ARG A 168 31.25 -18.82 -11.85
C ARG A 168 30.25 -19.24 -10.76
N ARG A 169 28.96 -19.17 -11.09
CA ARG A 169 27.85 -19.67 -10.25
C ARG A 169 27.89 -21.20 -10.12
N PRO A 170 27.63 -21.77 -8.93
CA PRO A 170 26.98 -23.07 -8.83
C PRO A 170 25.46 -22.93 -8.69
N ASN A 171 24.76 -23.91 -9.25
CA ASN A 171 23.31 -24.00 -9.45
C ASN A 171 22.52 -24.21 -8.13
N PRO A 172 21.22 -23.86 -8.05
CA PRO A 172 20.43 -23.90 -6.82
C PRO A 172 19.54 -25.15 -6.73
N VAL A 173 19.83 -26.12 -5.86
CA VAL A 173 18.82 -27.10 -5.36
C VAL A 173 19.28 -27.67 -4.01
N ALA A 174 18.52 -27.46 -2.92
CA ALA A 174 18.27 -28.46 -1.87
C ALA A 174 17.27 -27.94 -0.80
N ASP A 175 16.04 -28.46 -0.93
CA ASP A 175 15.05 -28.84 0.09
C ASP A 175 14.63 -27.85 1.21
N HIS A 176 13.39 -27.37 1.08
CA HIS A 176 12.62 -26.73 2.15
C HIS A 176 11.99 -27.81 3.05
N ARG A 177 12.51 -28.01 4.27
CA ARG A 177 11.75 -28.69 5.34
C ARG A 177 11.80 -27.92 6.66
N ALA A 178 10.68 -27.98 7.36
CA ALA A 178 10.32 -27.27 8.58
C ALA A 178 11.37 -27.31 9.71
N PRO A 179 11.39 -26.31 10.63
CA PRO A 179 12.35 -26.28 11.72
C PRO A 179 12.10 -27.44 12.69
N THR A 180 13.07 -28.34 12.79
CA THR A 180 13.11 -29.33 13.87
C THR A 180 13.74 -28.64 15.09
N PRO A 181 13.12 -28.66 16.28
CA PRO A 181 13.72 -28.05 17.47
C PRO A 181 14.93 -28.89 17.91
N VAL A 182 16.13 -28.33 17.78
CA VAL A 182 17.34 -28.91 18.36
C VAL A 182 17.31 -28.62 19.87
N GLY A 183 17.21 -29.66 20.68
CA GLY A 183 17.26 -29.55 22.14
C GLY A 183 18.62 -29.06 22.61
N VAL A 184 18.64 -27.99 23.40
CA VAL A 184 19.86 -27.47 24.06
C VAL A 184 20.02 -28.21 25.40
N PRO A 185 21.18 -28.81 25.71
CA PRO A 185 21.41 -29.45 27.00
C PRO A 185 21.47 -28.42 28.13
N ASP A 186 20.96 -28.80 29.30
CA ASP A 186 21.01 -28.04 30.55
C ASP A 186 22.47 -27.71 30.93
N THR A 187 22.81 -26.43 30.90
CA THR A 187 24.12 -25.89 31.33
C THR A 187 23.91 -24.67 32.22
N SER A 188 23.30 -24.90 33.39
CA SER A 188 23.39 -23.97 34.51
C SER A 188 24.86 -23.80 34.96
N ARG A 189 25.56 -22.77 34.43
CA ARG A 189 26.66 -21.98 35.06
C ARG A 189 27.63 -21.30 34.09
N ARG A 190 27.44 -21.36 32.76
CA ARG A 190 28.34 -20.66 31.81
C ARG A 190 27.51 -19.96 30.76
N GLY A 191 27.63 -18.64 30.68
CA GLY A 191 26.88 -17.81 29.75
C GLY A 191 27.33 -18.09 28.31
N HIS A 192 26.39 -18.45 27.46
CA HIS A 192 26.57 -18.58 26.01
C HIS A 192 25.86 -17.41 25.33
N SER A 193 26.48 -16.80 24.32
CA SER A 193 25.83 -15.79 23.49
C SER A 193 25.45 -16.36 22.13
N VAL A 194 24.18 -16.27 21.75
CA VAL A 194 23.66 -16.76 20.46
C VAL A 194 23.22 -15.57 19.62
N LEU A 195 23.73 -15.48 18.38
CA LEU A 195 23.32 -14.48 17.39
C LEU A 195 22.13 -15.02 16.58
N LEU A 196 20.94 -14.47 16.83
CA LEU A 196 19.74 -14.79 16.04
C LEU A 196 19.48 -13.65 15.05
N LEU A 197 19.75 -13.90 13.77
CA LEU A 197 19.22 -13.06 12.70
C LEU A 197 17.73 -13.39 12.57
N PRO A 198 16.81 -12.41 12.63
CA PRO A 198 15.43 -12.69 12.31
C PRO A 198 15.37 -13.20 10.85
N PRO A 199 14.57 -14.24 10.57
CA PRO A 199 14.37 -14.66 9.19
C PRO A 199 13.88 -13.45 8.37
N PRO A 200 14.38 -13.25 7.14
CA PRO A 200 13.87 -12.19 6.29
C PRO A 200 12.36 -12.36 6.16
N ALA A 201 11.61 -11.27 6.31
CA ALA A 201 10.19 -11.30 5.98
C ALA A 201 10.04 -11.85 4.54
N PRO A 202 9.11 -12.78 4.29
CA PRO A 202 8.88 -13.29 2.94
C PRO A 202 8.60 -12.10 2.03
N LEU A 203 9.37 -12.00 0.96
CA LEU A 203 9.23 -10.93 -0.03
C LEU A 203 8.15 -11.32 -1.04
N PRO A 204 7.44 -10.33 -1.60
CA PRO A 204 6.53 -10.59 -2.70
C PRO A 204 7.31 -11.16 -3.91
N PRO A 205 6.63 -11.91 -4.80
CA PRO A 205 7.23 -12.50 -5.98
C PRO A 205 8.04 -11.51 -6.84
N ALA A 206 9.02 -12.02 -7.58
CA ALA A 206 9.81 -11.22 -8.52
C ALA A 206 8.89 -10.57 -9.58
N GLY A 207 9.03 -9.25 -9.80
CA GLY A 207 8.23 -8.47 -10.76
C GLY A 207 7.10 -7.63 -10.15
N ASP A 208 6.78 -7.82 -8.86
CA ASP A 208 5.70 -7.05 -8.23
C ASP A 208 6.15 -5.65 -7.82
N PRO A 209 5.35 -4.60 -8.09
CA PRO A 209 5.68 -3.24 -7.68
C PRO A 209 5.81 -3.13 -6.16
N LEU A 210 6.75 -2.29 -5.70
CA LEU A 210 6.97 -2.00 -4.29
C LEU A 210 6.84 -0.50 -4.03
N VAL A 211 6.44 -0.13 -2.80
CA VAL A 211 6.41 1.26 -2.37
C VAL A 211 7.74 1.64 -1.72
N ILE A 212 8.45 2.58 -2.34
CA ILE A 212 9.62 3.23 -1.76
C ILE A 212 9.15 4.49 -1.04
N ARG A 213 9.37 4.58 0.26
CA ARG A 213 8.85 5.67 1.11
C ARG A 213 9.96 6.34 1.88
N TRP A 214 9.78 7.64 2.13
CA TRP A 214 10.66 8.42 2.98
C TRP A 214 9.90 9.53 3.69
N SER A 215 10.51 10.04 4.74
CA SER A 215 10.08 11.27 5.41
C SER A 215 11.31 12.08 5.77
N ALA A 216 11.14 13.39 5.91
CA ALA A 216 12.19 14.32 6.28
C ALA A 216 11.61 15.49 7.06
N VAL A 217 12.42 16.13 7.91
CA VAL A 217 12.01 17.27 8.75
C VAL A 217 11.69 18.53 7.95
N ASP A 218 12.32 18.72 6.78
CA ASP A 218 12.17 19.90 5.93
C ASP A 218 12.43 19.57 4.45
N GLU A 219 12.25 20.56 3.57
CA GLU A 219 12.44 20.42 2.12
C GLU A 219 13.88 20.07 1.73
N ALA A 220 14.87 20.62 2.44
CA ALA A 220 16.27 20.37 2.12
C ALA A 220 16.68 18.93 2.48
N ALA A 221 16.22 18.42 3.63
CA ALA A 221 16.41 17.05 4.07
C ALA A 221 15.64 16.06 3.17
N GLU A 222 14.42 16.40 2.75
CA GLU A 222 13.66 15.61 1.77
C GLU A 222 14.46 15.44 0.49
N ASP A 223 14.96 16.55 -0.06
CA ASP A 223 15.63 16.58 -1.34
C ASP A 223 16.99 15.86 -1.29
N ARG A 224 17.73 15.97 -0.16
CA ARG A 224 18.94 15.17 0.10
C ARG A 224 18.62 13.67 0.16
N ARG A 225 17.59 13.28 0.93
CA ARG A 225 17.16 11.87 1.11
C ARG A 225 16.72 11.26 -0.22
N ARG A 226 15.84 11.96 -0.95
CA ARG A 226 15.32 11.54 -2.26
C ARG A 226 16.43 11.37 -3.30
N ARG A 227 17.35 12.33 -3.39
CA ARG A 227 18.52 12.20 -4.29
C ARG A 227 19.46 11.07 -3.88
N ALA A 228 19.65 10.82 -2.58
CA ALA A 228 20.46 9.69 -2.11
C ALA A 228 19.85 8.35 -2.52
N MET A 229 18.53 8.19 -2.37
CA MET A 229 17.81 7.01 -2.85
C MET A 229 17.87 6.88 -4.37
N GLY A 230 17.76 7.99 -5.12
CA GLY A 230 17.92 7.99 -6.57
C GLY A 230 19.31 7.53 -7.02
N ARG A 231 20.37 7.96 -6.33
CA ARG A 231 21.74 7.46 -6.56
C ARG A 231 21.87 5.97 -6.25
N LEU A 232 21.23 5.49 -5.19
CA LEU A 232 21.22 4.08 -4.83
C LEU A 232 20.48 3.23 -5.87
N ALA A 233 19.37 3.72 -6.41
CA ALA A 233 18.63 3.07 -7.48
C ALA A 233 19.49 2.93 -8.75
N ARG A 234 20.27 3.96 -9.11
CA ARG A 234 21.17 3.97 -10.29
C ARG A 234 22.52 3.28 -10.06
N PHE A 235 22.77 2.70 -8.89
CA PHE A 235 24.09 2.17 -8.57
C PHE A 235 24.30 0.80 -9.22
N GLU A 236 25.08 0.74 -10.29
CA GLU A 236 25.36 -0.47 -11.08
C GLU A 236 26.44 -1.40 -10.49
N GLY A 237 26.68 -1.38 -9.18
CA GLY A 237 27.70 -2.23 -8.56
C GLY A 237 27.17 -3.57 -8.02
N ASP A 238 28.02 -4.61 -8.04
CA ASP A 238 27.72 -5.99 -7.60
C ASP A 238 27.32 -6.15 -6.12
N LEU A 239 27.47 -5.09 -5.31
CA LEU A 239 27.16 -5.06 -3.88
C LEU A 239 25.67 -5.32 -3.59
N PHE A 240 24.77 -4.87 -4.46
CA PHE A 240 23.32 -5.05 -4.24
C PHE A 240 22.71 -6.19 -5.06
N GLY A 241 23.49 -6.83 -5.93
CA GLY A 241 22.98 -7.81 -6.89
C GLY A 241 22.13 -7.17 -7.99
N ASP A 242 21.18 -7.95 -8.51
CA ASP A 242 20.23 -7.59 -9.58
C ASP A 242 19.33 -6.39 -9.22
N ASP A 243 18.81 -5.69 -10.23
CA ASP A 243 18.01 -4.47 -10.14
C ASP A 243 16.84 -4.59 -9.15
N ARG A 244 16.23 -5.79 -9.07
CA ARG A 244 15.15 -6.09 -8.13
C ARG A 244 15.56 -5.89 -6.66
N ARG A 245 16.74 -6.36 -6.27
CA ARG A 245 17.22 -6.29 -4.87
C ARG A 245 17.46 -4.84 -4.44
N ARG A 246 17.79 -3.94 -5.37
CA ARG A 246 17.94 -2.50 -5.08
C ARG A 246 16.61 -1.86 -4.69
N VAL A 247 15.55 -2.12 -5.46
CA VAL A 247 14.20 -1.63 -5.15
C VAL A 247 13.70 -2.18 -3.82
N GLU A 248 13.88 -3.47 -3.59
CA GLU A 248 13.49 -4.06 -2.32
C GLU A 248 14.27 -3.48 -1.14
N THR A 249 15.55 -3.17 -1.32
CA THR A 249 16.37 -2.52 -0.28
C THR A 249 15.85 -1.12 0.02
N LEU A 250 15.52 -0.35 -1.01
CA LEU A 250 14.89 0.97 -0.88
C LEU A 250 13.53 0.90 -0.17
N ALA A 251 12.67 -0.04 -0.57
CA ALA A 251 11.38 -0.28 0.08
C ALA A 251 11.55 -0.74 1.55
N ARG A 252 12.53 -1.60 1.83
CA ARG A 252 12.83 -2.07 3.19
C ARG A 252 13.38 -0.94 4.08
N GLN A 253 14.14 0.00 3.54
CA GLN A 253 14.69 1.13 4.30
C GLN A 253 13.67 2.24 4.58
N ALA A 254 12.45 2.09 4.06
CA ALA A 254 11.36 2.99 4.34
C ALA A 254 11.10 3.09 5.85
N PRO A 255 10.87 4.30 6.38
CA PRO A 255 10.58 4.47 7.78
C PRO A 255 9.25 3.78 8.13
N ARG A 256 9.19 3.12 9.30
CA ARG A 256 7.94 2.53 9.80
C ARG A 256 6.91 3.60 10.18
N ARG A 257 7.38 4.76 10.65
CA ARG A 257 6.59 5.94 11.00
C ARG A 257 7.23 7.17 10.38
N ALA A 258 6.43 8.09 9.85
CA ALA A 258 6.97 9.33 9.34
C ALA A 258 7.52 10.20 10.48
N THR A 259 8.45 11.08 10.10
CA THR A 259 8.84 12.22 10.92
C THR A 259 7.59 13.07 11.23
N PRO A 260 7.32 13.39 12.52
CA PRO A 260 6.21 14.27 12.88
C PRO A 260 6.30 15.61 12.14
N GLU A 261 5.20 16.08 11.58
CA GLU A 261 5.10 17.35 10.82
C GLU A 261 6.05 17.47 9.62
N GLY A 262 6.78 16.40 9.29
CA GLY A 262 7.76 16.35 8.23
C GLY A 262 7.14 16.14 6.85
N ILE A 263 7.93 16.45 5.84
CA ILE A 263 7.60 16.19 4.44
C ILE A 263 7.66 14.68 4.20
N ARG A 264 6.64 14.18 3.50
CA ARG A 264 6.51 12.76 3.16
C ARG A 264 6.59 12.59 1.66
N GLY A 265 7.28 11.54 1.24
CA GLY A 265 7.31 11.13 -0.15
C GLY A 265 7.20 9.62 -0.28
N ALA A 266 6.54 9.21 -1.35
CA ALA A 266 6.40 7.81 -1.70
C ALA A 266 6.32 7.67 -3.22
N VAL A 267 6.94 6.62 -3.75
CA VAL A 267 6.86 6.23 -5.16
C VAL A 267 6.67 4.73 -5.27
N VAL A 268 6.05 4.29 -6.36
CA VAL A 268 5.88 2.88 -6.68
C VAL A 268 6.83 2.52 -7.81
N ALA A 269 7.58 1.43 -7.65
CA ALA A 269 8.50 0.94 -8.68
C ALA A 269 8.61 -0.58 -8.66
N ALA A 270 8.73 -1.20 -9.84
CA ALA A 270 8.99 -2.63 -9.98
C ALA A 270 10.50 -2.94 -10.06
N ASP A 271 11.27 -2.03 -10.65
CA ASP A 271 12.72 -2.14 -10.88
C ASP A 271 13.48 -0.84 -10.55
N ALA A 272 14.81 -0.94 -10.59
CA ALA A 272 15.70 0.12 -10.16
C ALA A 272 15.67 1.34 -11.10
N THR A 273 15.46 1.11 -12.39
CA THR A 273 15.36 2.16 -13.42
C THR A 273 14.09 2.99 -13.19
N GLU A 274 12.97 2.33 -12.97
CA GLU A 274 11.72 2.96 -12.63
C GLU A 274 11.81 3.75 -11.32
N ALA A 275 12.40 3.13 -10.28
CA ALA A 275 12.60 3.78 -8.99
C ALA A 275 13.40 5.09 -9.13
N ALA A 276 14.51 5.05 -9.87
CA ALA A 276 15.34 6.22 -10.11
C ALA A 276 14.58 7.34 -10.83
N GLY A 277 13.83 7.00 -11.89
CA GLY A 277 13.03 7.97 -12.63
C GLY A 277 11.88 8.55 -11.81
N ALA A 278 11.21 7.73 -11.00
CA ALA A 278 10.13 8.17 -10.14
C ALA A 278 10.62 9.12 -9.03
N LEU A 279 11.75 8.80 -8.38
CA LEU A 279 12.38 9.64 -7.35
C LEU A 279 12.86 10.99 -7.91
N GLU A 280 13.33 11.02 -9.16
CA GLU A 280 13.76 12.26 -9.82
C GLU A 280 12.58 13.18 -10.16
N ARG A 281 11.47 12.61 -10.65
CA ARG A 281 10.26 13.36 -11.01
C ARG A 281 9.40 13.75 -9.81
N HIS A 282 9.55 13.07 -8.67
CA HIS A 282 8.76 13.34 -7.49
C HIS A 282 8.93 14.80 -7.02
N ARG A 283 7.83 15.37 -6.55
CA ARG A 283 7.77 16.73 -6.02
C ARG A 283 7.40 16.63 -4.55
N PRO A 284 8.18 17.25 -3.64
CA PRO A 284 7.87 17.21 -2.22
C PRO A 284 6.48 17.81 -1.97
N THR A 285 5.70 17.17 -1.13
CA THR A 285 4.40 17.65 -0.68
C THR A 285 4.37 17.70 0.83
N VAL A 286 4.10 18.89 1.38
CA VAL A 286 3.75 19.03 2.78
C VAL A 286 2.42 18.33 3.01
N PRO A 287 2.33 17.40 3.98
CA PRO A 287 1.08 16.72 4.30
C PRO A 287 -0.01 17.74 4.66
N LYS A 288 -1.17 17.68 3.99
CA LYS A 288 -2.33 18.51 4.33
C LYS A 288 -3.28 17.83 5.33
N GLN A 289 -3.04 16.55 5.63
CA GLN A 289 -3.77 15.76 6.62
C GLN A 289 -5.28 15.73 6.40
N ARG A 290 -5.73 15.82 5.15
CA ARG A 290 -7.17 15.78 4.86
C ARG A 290 -7.76 14.45 5.30
N PRO A 291 -8.88 14.46 6.03
CA PRO A 291 -9.61 13.24 6.35
C PRO A 291 -10.01 12.48 5.09
N VAL A 292 -10.01 11.15 5.18
CA VAL A 292 -10.33 10.28 4.04
C VAL A 292 -11.83 10.06 3.95
N ALA A 293 -12.42 10.18 2.77
CA ALA A 293 -13.77 9.69 2.48
C ALA A 293 -13.71 8.68 1.33
N LEU A 294 -14.45 7.57 1.45
CA LEU A 294 -14.49 6.53 0.41
C LEU A 294 -15.66 6.76 -0.55
N LEU A 295 -15.37 6.66 -1.84
CA LEU A 295 -16.35 6.72 -2.92
C LEU A 295 -16.52 5.36 -3.57
N PHE A 296 -17.76 4.90 -3.77
CA PHE A 296 -18.05 3.60 -4.36
C PHE A 296 -18.82 3.78 -5.68
N PRO A 297 -18.22 3.44 -6.84
CA PRO A 297 -18.88 3.57 -8.14
C PRO A 297 -20.03 2.57 -8.31
N GLY A 298 -20.98 2.94 -9.17
CA GLY A 298 -22.08 2.09 -9.60
C GLY A 298 -21.84 1.43 -10.97
N GLN A 299 -22.92 0.91 -11.55
CA GLN A 299 -22.89 0.33 -12.89
C GLN A 299 -22.45 1.36 -13.95
N GLY A 300 -21.65 0.90 -14.91
CA GLY A 300 -20.91 1.70 -15.88
C GLY A 300 -19.41 1.77 -15.60
N ALA A 301 -18.98 1.38 -14.40
CA ALA A 301 -17.58 1.34 -14.00
C ALA A 301 -16.90 -0.02 -14.23
N GLN A 302 -17.69 -1.06 -14.46
CA GLN A 302 -17.19 -2.42 -14.65
C GLN A 302 -16.33 -2.56 -15.90
N TYR A 303 -15.36 -3.46 -15.82
CA TYR A 303 -14.59 -3.94 -16.95
C TYR A 303 -14.09 -5.37 -16.67
N PRO A 304 -13.75 -6.14 -17.71
CA PRO A 304 -13.30 -7.52 -17.53
C PRO A 304 -12.14 -7.62 -16.55
N ARG A 305 -12.21 -8.59 -15.63
CA ARG A 305 -11.17 -8.87 -14.63
C ARG A 305 -10.83 -7.68 -13.71
N MET A 306 -11.78 -6.76 -13.49
CA MET A 306 -11.57 -5.63 -12.57
C MET A 306 -11.14 -6.09 -11.17
N GLY A 307 -10.01 -5.57 -10.69
CA GLY A 307 -9.44 -5.92 -9.38
C GLY A 307 -8.91 -7.35 -9.27
N ALA A 308 -8.96 -8.16 -10.34
CA ALA A 308 -8.52 -9.55 -10.30
C ALA A 308 -7.02 -9.67 -10.04
N GLY A 309 -6.23 -8.65 -10.36
CA GLY A 309 -4.79 -8.62 -10.03
C GLY A 309 -4.49 -8.60 -8.53
N LEU A 310 -5.48 -8.27 -7.69
CA LEU A 310 -5.37 -8.29 -6.23
C LEU A 310 -5.72 -9.66 -5.63
N TYR A 311 -6.54 -10.45 -6.34
CA TYR A 311 -6.96 -11.76 -5.89
C TYR A 311 -5.78 -12.74 -5.84
N GLY A 312 -5.61 -13.41 -4.71
CA GLY A 312 -4.44 -14.25 -4.40
C GLY A 312 -3.20 -13.48 -3.91
N HIS A 313 -3.16 -12.15 -4.01
CA HIS A 313 -2.01 -11.32 -3.62
C HIS A 313 -2.28 -10.47 -2.38
N ASP A 314 -3.44 -9.83 -2.28
CA ASP A 314 -3.87 -9.15 -1.06
C ASP A 314 -4.78 -10.08 -0.24
N PRO A 315 -4.40 -10.48 0.98
CA PRO A 315 -5.18 -11.41 1.78
C PRO A 315 -6.59 -10.91 2.12
N VAL A 316 -6.75 -9.62 2.41
CA VAL A 316 -8.04 -9.05 2.83
C VAL A 316 -8.99 -8.99 1.65
N PHE A 317 -8.51 -8.53 0.49
CA PHE A 317 -9.27 -8.53 -0.74
C PHE A 317 -9.68 -9.95 -1.14
N THR A 318 -8.75 -10.91 -1.08
CA THR A 318 -9.00 -12.31 -1.42
C THR A 318 -10.08 -12.91 -0.53
N THR A 319 -9.94 -12.78 0.80
CA THR A 319 -10.93 -13.30 1.75
C THR A 319 -12.30 -12.65 1.57
N ALA A 320 -12.36 -11.34 1.30
CA ALA A 320 -13.61 -10.64 1.07
C ALA A 320 -14.32 -11.14 -0.21
N MET A 321 -13.57 -11.33 -1.30
CA MET A 321 -14.12 -11.88 -2.56
C MET A 321 -14.57 -13.33 -2.38
N ASP A 322 -13.78 -14.17 -1.71
CA ASP A 322 -14.15 -15.57 -1.42
C ASP A 322 -15.43 -15.68 -0.62
N THR A 323 -15.53 -14.84 0.42
CA THR A 323 -16.72 -14.75 1.26
C THR A 323 -17.91 -14.28 0.44
N PHE A 324 -17.74 -13.28 -0.44
CA PHE A 324 -18.79 -12.81 -1.34
C PHE A 324 -19.30 -13.93 -2.26
N PHE A 325 -18.43 -14.66 -2.95
CA PHE A 325 -18.84 -15.74 -3.85
C PHE A 325 -19.53 -16.88 -3.10
N THR A 326 -19.06 -17.22 -1.90
CA THR A 326 -19.72 -18.21 -1.04
C THR A 326 -21.11 -17.74 -0.61
N LEU A 327 -21.26 -16.48 -0.21
CA LEU A 327 -22.54 -15.90 0.19
C LEU A 327 -23.50 -15.71 -0.99
N TRP A 328 -22.98 -15.56 -2.21
CA TRP A 328 -23.80 -15.51 -3.42
C TRP A 328 -24.59 -16.81 -3.62
N GLY A 329 -24.04 -17.94 -3.14
CA GLY A 329 -24.68 -19.24 -3.13
C GLY A 329 -24.61 -19.90 -4.50
N GLU A 330 -25.73 -20.45 -4.96
CA GLU A 330 -25.84 -21.05 -6.29
C GLU A 330 -25.43 -20.03 -7.38
N GLY A 331 -24.53 -20.45 -8.27
CA GLY A 331 -23.92 -19.59 -9.28
C GLY A 331 -22.75 -18.72 -8.80
N GLY A 332 -22.40 -18.75 -7.51
CA GLY A 332 -21.26 -18.00 -6.97
C GLY A 332 -19.91 -18.43 -7.53
N GLU A 333 -19.68 -19.74 -7.66
CA GLU A 333 -18.45 -20.26 -8.28
C GLU A 333 -18.39 -19.92 -9.77
N GLN A 334 -19.50 -20.09 -10.50
CA GLN A 334 -19.58 -19.69 -11.90
C GLN A 334 -19.29 -18.20 -12.08
N LEU A 335 -19.83 -17.34 -11.22
CA LEU A 335 -19.56 -15.90 -11.26
C LEU A 335 -18.08 -15.60 -10.99
N ARG A 336 -17.41 -16.37 -10.12
CA ARG A 336 -15.96 -16.28 -9.90
C ARG A 336 -15.17 -16.69 -11.14
N GLU A 337 -15.50 -17.84 -11.73
CA GLU A 337 -14.85 -18.35 -12.93
C GLU A 337 -14.95 -17.35 -14.09
N GLU A 338 -16.15 -16.80 -14.30
CA GLU A 338 -16.37 -15.78 -15.34
C GLU A 338 -15.66 -14.46 -15.03
N TRP A 339 -15.57 -14.06 -13.76
CA TRP A 339 -14.80 -12.88 -13.36
C TRP A 339 -13.31 -13.01 -13.66
N LEU A 340 -12.76 -14.21 -13.48
CA LEU A 340 -11.34 -14.52 -13.68
C LEU A 340 -11.00 -14.90 -15.13
N SER A 341 -12.00 -15.20 -15.96
CA SER A 341 -11.83 -15.60 -17.36
C SER A 341 -11.31 -14.44 -18.22
N ASP A 342 -10.43 -14.76 -19.16
CA ASP A 342 -10.03 -13.86 -20.25
C ASP A 342 -11.11 -13.77 -21.35
N ASP A 343 -11.97 -14.79 -21.45
CA ASP A 343 -13.09 -14.86 -22.39
C ASP A 343 -14.37 -15.24 -21.63
N PRO A 344 -15.05 -14.26 -21.00
CA PRO A 344 -16.27 -14.51 -20.26
C PRO A 344 -17.44 -14.82 -21.21
N SER A 345 -18.24 -15.83 -20.88
CA SER A 345 -19.41 -16.23 -21.67
C SER A 345 -20.52 -15.16 -21.70
N VAL A 346 -20.58 -14.33 -20.66
CA VAL A 346 -21.51 -13.19 -20.54
C VAL A 346 -20.71 -11.88 -20.51
N PRO A 347 -21.07 -10.88 -21.33
CA PRO A 347 -20.41 -9.57 -21.28
C PRO A 347 -20.51 -8.93 -19.89
N PHE A 348 -19.42 -8.34 -19.42
CA PHE A 348 -19.40 -7.67 -18.10
C PHE A 348 -20.38 -6.49 -18.00
N ASP A 349 -20.74 -5.88 -19.13
CA ASP A 349 -21.74 -4.81 -19.18
C ASP A 349 -23.17 -5.30 -18.90
N ASP A 350 -23.40 -6.61 -18.88
CA ASP A 350 -24.67 -7.21 -18.48
C ASP A 350 -24.91 -7.03 -16.97
N GLY A 351 -26.14 -6.65 -16.59
CA GLY A 351 -26.50 -6.39 -15.19
C GLY A 351 -26.28 -7.60 -14.26
N SER A 352 -26.37 -8.82 -14.80
CA SER A 352 -26.11 -10.06 -14.05
C SER A 352 -24.65 -10.25 -13.66
N ARG A 353 -23.72 -9.52 -14.30
CA ARG A 353 -22.28 -9.54 -14.01
C ARG A 353 -21.82 -8.24 -13.37
N ALA A 354 -22.24 -7.11 -13.93
CA ALA A 354 -21.84 -5.79 -13.48
C ALA A 354 -22.16 -5.56 -11.99
N GLN A 355 -23.43 -5.65 -11.59
CA GLN A 355 -23.84 -5.26 -10.23
C GLN A 355 -23.27 -6.16 -9.15
N PRO A 356 -23.32 -7.51 -9.26
CA PRO A 356 -22.73 -8.39 -8.26
C PRO A 356 -21.23 -8.18 -8.10
N LEU A 357 -20.48 -8.12 -9.21
CA LEU A 357 -19.03 -7.99 -9.15
C LEU A 357 -18.59 -6.58 -8.69
N LEU A 358 -19.32 -5.53 -9.07
CA LEU A 358 -19.06 -4.18 -8.56
C LEU A 358 -19.28 -4.11 -7.05
N PHE A 359 -20.32 -4.76 -6.53
CA PHE A 359 -20.54 -4.87 -5.09
C PHE A 359 -19.40 -5.62 -4.40
N GLY A 360 -19.04 -6.82 -4.89
CA GLY A 360 -17.98 -7.64 -4.31
C GLY A 360 -16.63 -6.93 -4.31
N VAL A 361 -16.21 -6.39 -5.45
CA VAL A 361 -14.94 -5.67 -5.61
C VAL A 361 -14.93 -4.38 -4.78
N GLY A 362 -16.00 -3.59 -4.80
CA GLY A 362 -16.10 -2.37 -3.99
C GLY A 362 -16.02 -2.66 -2.48
N TYR A 363 -16.73 -3.68 -2.02
CA TYR A 363 -16.68 -4.11 -0.62
C TYR A 363 -15.27 -4.59 -0.22
N ALA A 364 -14.64 -5.42 -1.06
CA ALA A 364 -13.28 -5.93 -0.84
C ALA A 364 -12.24 -4.80 -0.79
N LEU A 365 -12.33 -3.83 -1.70
CA LEU A 365 -11.46 -2.65 -1.71
C LEU A 365 -11.67 -1.75 -0.48
N GLY A 366 -12.92 -1.52 -0.07
CA GLY A 366 -13.24 -0.77 1.15
C GLY A 366 -12.71 -1.45 2.41
N ALA A 367 -12.84 -2.78 2.50
CA ALA A 367 -12.27 -3.58 3.58
C ALA A 367 -10.74 -3.53 3.59
N MET A 368 -10.09 -3.59 2.42
CA MET A 368 -8.64 -3.47 2.26
C MET A 368 -8.14 -2.09 2.74
N VAL A 369 -8.78 -0.98 2.34
CA VAL A 369 -8.37 0.35 2.83
C VAL A 369 -8.49 0.47 4.35
N ARG A 370 -9.55 -0.08 4.95
CA ARG A 370 -9.71 -0.13 6.41
C ARG A 370 -8.62 -0.98 7.08
N SER A 371 -8.20 -2.08 6.46
CA SER A 371 -7.14 -2.96 7.00
C SER A 371 -5.79 -2.25 7.08
N TRP A 372 -5.54 -1.27 6.21
CA TRP A 372 -4.38 -0.39 6.27
C TRP A 372 -4.37 0.55 7.48
N GLY A 373 -5.43 0.55 8.29
CA GLY A 373 -5.59 1.43 9.45
C GLY A 373 -6.22 2.79 9.13
N VAL A 374 -6.61 3.02 7.87
CA VAL A 374 -7.36 4.21 7.48
C VAL A 374 -8.75 4.15 8.12
N ARG A 375 -9.17 5.26 8.72
CA ARG A 375 -10.51 5.44 9.28
C ARG A 375 -11.24 6.49 8.44
N PRO A 376 -12.06 6.07 7.44
CA PRO A 376 -12.81 7.01 6.64
C PRO A 376 -13.78 7.81 7.52
N VAL A 377 -13.86 9.12 7.30
CA VAL A 377 -14.83 9.98 8.00
C VAL A 377 -16.21 9.96 7.36
N ALA A 378 -16.29 9.52 6.09
CA ALA A 378 -17.53 9.39 5.36
C ALA A 378 -17.42 8.34 4.25
N LEU A 379 -18.55 7.76 3.88
CA LEU A 379 -18.74 6.88 2.73
C LEU A 379 -19.82 7.48 1.81
N LEU A 380 -19.60 7.42 0.50
CA LEU A 380 -20.57 7.86 -0.52
C LEU A 380 -20.58 6.85 -1.67
N GLY A 381 -21.74 6.31 -2.00
CA GLY A 381 -21.89 5.37 -3.10
C GLY A 381 -22.77 5.92 -4.22
N HIS A 382 -22.44 5.59 -5.46
CA HIS A 382 -23.27 5.90 -6.63
C HIS A 382 -24.10 4.67 -7.01
N SER A 383 -25.44 4.79 -7.06
CA SER A 383 -26.32 3.70 -7.46
C SER A 383 -26.03 2.43 -6.64
N ALA A 384 -25.71 1.29 -7.28
CA ALA A 384 -25.32 0.04 -6.62
C ALA A 384 -24.14 0.19 -5.62
N GLY A 385 -23.25 1.18 -5.81
CA GLY A 385 -22.18 1.49 -4.87
C GLY A 385 -22.70 1.97 -3.50
N GLU A 386 -23.93 2.48 -3.41
CA GLU A 386 -24.56 2.84 -2.14
C GLU A 386 -24.82 1.63 -1.25
N MET A 387 -25.09 0.46 -1.84
CA MET A 387 -25.19 -0.80 -1.09
C MET A 387 -23.84 -1.19 -0.47
N VAL A 388 -22.73 -0.90 -1.15
CA VAL A 388 -21.38 -1.13 -0.61
C VAL A 388 -21.12 -0.19 0.57
N ALA A 389 -21.40 1.11 0.39
CA ALA A 389 -21.24 2.11 1.45
C ALA A 389 -22.07 1.76 2.69
N ALA A 390 -23.34 1.40 2.50
CA ALA A 390 -24.26 1.01 3.56
C ALA A 390 -23.81 -0.26 4.30
N THR A 391 -23.34 -1.27 3.56
CA THR A 391 -22.84 -2.53 4.15
C THR A 391 -21.57 -2.29 4.96
N LEU A 392 -20.62 -1.51 4.45
CA LEU A 392 -19.40 -1.15 5.19
C LEU A 392 -19.71 -0.29 6.41
N ALA A 393 -20.71 0.58 6.34
CA ALA A 393 -21.18 1.37 7.48
C ALA A 393 -21.97 0.56 8.52
N GLY A 394 -22.30 -0.71 8.24
CA GLY A 394 -23.04 -1.57 9.15
C GLY A 394 -24.57 -1.42 9.08
N ALA A 395 -25.10 -0.67 8.12
CA ALA A 395 -26.55 -0.61 7.89
C ALA A 395 -27.11 -1.97 7.40
N PHE A 396 -26.27 -2.77 6.74
CA PHE A 396 -26.54 -4.17 6.41
C PHE A 396 -25.39 -5.05 6.88
N SER A 397 -25.71 -6.27 7.33
CA SER A 397 -24.69 -7.33 7.39
C SER A 397 -24.30 -7.77 5.98
N LEU A 398 -23.04 -8.16 5.76
CA LEU A 398 -22.58 -8.65 4.45
C LEU A 398 -23.46 -9.80 3.90
N PRO A 399 -23.83 -10.85 4.67
CA PRO A 399 -24.73 -11.89 4.18
C PRO A 399 -26.10 -11.36 3.75
N ALA A 400 -26.65 -10.39 4.47
CA ALA A 400 -27.93 -9.79 4.12
C ALA A 400 -27.84 -8.96 2.85
N ALA A 401 -26.80 -8.12 2.73
CA ALA A 401 -26.55 -7.30 1.55
C ALA A 401 -26.36 -8.14 0.28
N VAL A 402 -25.60 -9.25 0.37
CA VAL A 402 -25.41 -10.17 -0.77
C VAL A 402 -26.72 -10.80 -1.23
N ARG A 403 -27.56 -11.27 -0.30
CA ARG A 403 -28.89 -11.82 -0.63
C ARG A 403 -29.79 -10.77 -1.27
N LEU A 404 -29.78 -9.54 -0.74
CA LEU A 404 -30.54 -8.43 -1.30
C LEU A 404 -30.05 -8.07 -2.71
N MET A 405 -28.73 -7.99 -2.93
CA MET A 405 -28.15 -7.76 -4.25
C MET A 405 -28.59 -8.83 -5.25
N ARG A 406 -28.62 -10.11 -4.85
CA ARG A 406 -29.10 -11.21 -5.70
C ARG A 406 -30.57 -11.02 -6.06
N ALA A 407 -31.44 -10.76 -5.08
CA ALA A 407 -32.87 -10.51 -5.34
C ALA A 407 -33.07 -9.31 -6.28
N ARG A 408 -32.38 -8.20 -6.02
CA ARG A 408 -32.39 -7.00 -6.86
C ARG A 408 -32.01 -7.28 -8.31
N VAL A 409 -30.90 -7.98 -8.53
CA VAL A 409 -30.44 -8.33 -9.88
C VAL A 409 -31.44 -9.25 -10.57
N THR A 410 -31.98 -10.24 -9.86
CA THR A 410 -32.99 -11.15 -10.41
C THR A 410 -34.25 -10.42 -10.86
N GLU A 411 -34.81 -9.53 -10.04
CA GLU A 411 -36.04 -8.83 -10.41
C GLU A 411 -35.81 -7.83 -11.55
N VAL A 412 -34.72 -7.07 -11.52
CA VAL A 412 -34.49 -6.04 -12.53
C VAL A 412 -34.14 -6.62 -13.89
N LEU A 413 -33.50 -7.79 -13.95
CA LEU A 413 -33.26 -8.46 -15.23
C LEU A 413 -34.54 -8.99 -15.90
N ARG A 414 -35.68 -9.02 -15.19
CA ARG A 414 -37.00 -9.37 -15.75
C ARG A 414 -37.74 -8.18 -16.33
N THR A 415 -37.25 -6.95 -16.15
CA THR A 415 -37.91 -5.77 -16.70
C THR A 415 -37.82 -5.77 -18.23
N PRO A 416 -38.76 -5.12 -18.93
CA PRO A 416 -38.64 -4.87 -20.36
C PRO A 416 -37.30 -4.19 -20.72
N PRO A 417 -36.82 -4.35 -21.95
CA PRO A 417 -35.64 -3.62 -22.44
C PRO A 417 -35.80 -2.12 -22.30
N GLY A 418 -34.71 -1.45 -21.95
CA GLY A 418 -34.65 0.00 -21.89
C GLY A 418 -33.20 0.49 -21.86
N GLY A 419 -33.04 1.80 -21.86
CA GLY A 419 -31.73 2.42 -22.01
C GLY A 419 -31.48 3.52 -21.00
N MET A 420 -30.24 3.99 -21.01
CA MET A 420 -29.85 5.22 -20.31
C MET A 420 -29.04 6.12 -21.24
N LEU A 421 -29.27 7.42 -21.15
CA LEU A 421 -28.67 8.45 -21.99
C LEU A 421 -27.97 9.51 -21.14
N ALA A 422 -26.64 9.63 -21.27
CA ALA A 422 -25.90 10.73 -20.69
C ALA A 422 -26.06 11.99 -21.55
N VAL A 423 -26.44 13.10 -20.93
CA VAL A 423 -26.65 14.39 -21.60
C VAL A 423 -25.83 15.48 -20.91
N ALA A 424 -25.12 16.28 -21.70
CA ALA A 424 -24.32 17.40 -21.22
C ALA A 424 -25.20 18.64 -20.87
N ALA A 425 -26.11 18.46 -19.91
CA ALA A 425 -27.11 19.46 -19.50
C ALA A 425 -27.42 19.35 -17.99
N THR A 426 -28.01 20.40 -17.44
CA THR A 426 -28.66 20.41 -16.13
C THR A 426 -29.98 19.63 -16.18
N ALA A 427 -30.49 19.18 -15.03
CA ALA A 427 -31.81 18.52 -14.98
C ALA A 427 -32.94 19.46 -15.43
N ASP A 428 -32.88 20.74 -15.04
CA ASP A 428 -33.89 21.76 -15.38
C ASP A 428 -33.99 22.00 -16.89
N GLU A 429 -32.86 22.05 -17.60
CA GLU A 429 -32.82 22.16 -19.07
C GLU A 429 -33.48 20.97 -19.77
N LEU A 430 -33.50 19.80 -19.13
CA LEU A 430 -34.04 18.56 -19.69
C LEU A 430 -35.52 18.34 -19.37
N GLN A 431 -36.10 19.11 -18.45
CA GLN A 431 -37.50 18.99 -18.04
C GLN A 431 -38.49 18.97 -19.22
N PRO A 432 -38.33 19.79 -20.29
CA PRO A 432 -39.24 19.77 -21.45
C PRO A 432 -39.22 18.49 -22.28
N TYR A 433 -38.20 17.64 -22.10
CA TYR A 433 -38.02 16.40 -22.87
C TYR A 433 -38.45 15.14 -22.10
N LEU A 434 -38.77 15.28 -20.81
CA LEU A 434 -39.26 14.18 -19.99
C LEU A 434 -40.69 13.81 -20.39
N THR A 435 -41.01 12.53 -20.40
CA THR A 435 -42.36 12.05 -20.74
C THR A 435 -43.11 11.62 -19.48
N LEU A 436 -44.37 12.06 -19.35
CA LEU A 436 -45.20 11.84 -18.16
C LEU A 436 -46.11 10.61 -18.27
N ASP A 437 -46.17 9.93 -19.42
CA ASP A 437 -47.02 8.75 -19.63
C ASP A 437 -46.39 7.50 -18.99
N PRO A 438 -47.04 6.85 -18.00
CA PRO A 438 -46.54 5.65 -17.29
C PRO A 438 -45.97 4.53 -18.17
N THR A 439 -46.42 4.40 -19.41
CA THR A 439 -46.01 3.32 -20.33
C THR A 439 -44.79 3.64 -21.19
N GLY A 440 -44.35 4.91 -21.21
CA GLY A 440 -43.26 5.43 -22.05
C GLY A 440 -42.40 6.48 -21.36
N GLN A 441 -42.30 6.46 -20.03
CA GLN A 441 -41.61 7.50 -19.24
C GLN A 441 -40.09 7.48 -19.46
N VAL A 442 -39.57 8.58 -19.99
CA VAL A 442 -38.18 8.99 -19.93
C VAL A 442 -38.06 9.96 -18.77
N ALA A 443 -37.34 9.54 -17.73
CA ALA A 443 -37.15 10.30 -16.51
C ALA A 443 -35.67 10.67 -16.31
N VAL A 444 -35.41 11.63 -15.43
CA VAL A 444 -34.06 11.85 -14.91
C VAL A 444 -33.67 10.66 -14.06
N ALA A 445 -32.59 10.00 -14.45
CA ALA A 445 -32.04 8.83 -13.78
C ALA A 445 -30.89 9.18 -12.83
N ALA A 446 -30.11 10.21 -13.15
CA ALA A 446 -29.02 10.65 -12.29
C ALA A 446 -28.61 12.10 -12.56
N VAL A 447 -28.21 12.81 -11.52
CA VAL A 447 -27.50 14.10 -11.58
C VAL A 447 -26.07 13.87 -11.10
N ASN A 448 -25.16 13.62 -12.06
CA ASN A 448 -23.79 13.20 -11.78
C ASN A 448 -22.80 14.36 -11.66
N ALA A 449 -23.07 15.47 -12.35
CA ALA A 449 -22.32 16.72 -12.24
C ALA A 449 -23.24 17.90 -12.63
N PRO A 450 -22.82 19.18 -12.47
CA PRO A 450 -23.70 20.34 -12.71
C PRO A 450 -24.32 20.35 -14.11
N ARG A 451 -23.59 19.85 -15.11
CA ARG A 451 -24.07 19.69 -16.49
C ARG A 451 -23.85 18.27 -17.02
N GLN A 452 -24.05 17.27 -16.17
CA GLN A 452 -23.96 15.87 -16.55
C GLN A 452 -25.14 15.11 -15.93
N THR A 453 -26.23 15.04 -16.69
CA THR A 453 -27.48 14.39 -16.29
C THR A 453 -27.69 13.12 -17.09
N MET A 454 -28.15 12.06 -16.45
CA MET A 454 -28.57 10.82 -17.10
C MET A 454 -30.09 10.82 -17.22
N LEU A 455 -30.60 10.47 -18.40
CA LEU A 455 -31.98 10.10 -18.62
C LEU A 455 -32.10 8.57 -18.72
N ALA A 456 -33.24 8.00 -18.37
CA ALA A 456 -33.54 6.59 -18.59
C ALA A 456 -35.01 6.38 -18.91
N GLY A 457 -35.29 5.36 -19.73
CA GLY A 457 -36.64 4.98 -20.13
C GLY A 457 -36.62 3.85 -21.17
N PRO A 458 -37.81 3.42 -21.66
CA PRO A 458 -37.92 2.44 -22.74
C PRO A 458 -37.14 2.89 -23.98
N ASP A 459 -36.54 1.94 -24.70
CA ASP A 459 -35.61 2.23 -25.82
C ASP A 459 -36.25 3.14 -26.90
N GLU A 460 -37.49 2.86 -27.28
CA GLU A 460 -38.20 3.64 -28.30
C GLU A 460 -38.43 5.09 -27.87
N ALA A 461 -38.89 5.30 -26.64
CA ALA A 461 -39.12 6.64 -26.09
C ALA A 461 -37.80 7.40 -25.90
N LEU A 462 -36.75 6.71 -25.42
CA LEU A 462 -35.44 7.28 -25.22
C LEU A 462 -34.77 7.70 -26.54
N ALA A 463 -34.98 6.93 -27.62
CA ALA A 463 -34.50 7.29 -28.96
C ALA A 463 -35.14 8.59 -29.47
N VAL A 464 -36.46 8.73 -29.32
CA VAL A 464 -37.18 9.97 -29.69
C VAL A 464 -36.66 11.17 -28.89
N VAL A 465 -36.41 11.01 -27.59
CA VAL A 465 -35.84 12.06 -26.75
C VAL A 465 -34.40 12.39 -27.17
N GLN A 466 -33.59 11.37 -27.48
CA GLN A 466 -32.22 11.56 -27.94
C GLN A 466 -32.16 12.39 -29.23
N ASP A 467 -33.01 12.10 -30.19
CA ASP A 467 -33.04 12.81 -31.47
C ASP A 467 -33.44 14.28 -31.28
N LYS A 468 -34.49 14.54 -30.50
CA LYS A 468 -34.89 15.91 -30.12
C LYS A 468 -33.76 16.68 -29.42
N LEU A 469 -33.05 16.04 -28.49
CA LEU A 469 -31.93 16.67 -27.80
C LEU A 469 -30.77 17.00 -28.76
N ARG A 470 -30.47 16.11 -29.70
CA ARG A 470 -29.44 16.33 -30.72
C ARG A 470 -29.81 17.44 -31.69
N GLU A 471 -31.08 17.53 -32.11
CA GLU A 471 -31.60 18.63 -32.92
C GLU A 471 -31.43 19.98 -32.23
N GLN A 472 -31.51 20.00 -30.90
CA GLN A 472 -31.31 21.20 -30.05
C GLN A 472 -29.84 21.43 -29.67
N GLY A 473 -28.90 20.63 -30.22
CA GLY A 473 -27.47 20.82 -30.06
C GLY A 473 -26.86 20.23 -28.79
N TYR A 474 -27.60 19.43 -28.01
CA TYR A 474 -27.05 18.79 -26.82
C TYR A 474 -26.12 17.63 -27.16
N ILE A 475 -25.00 17.53 -26.43
CA ILE A 475 -24.11 16.36 -26.49
C ILE A 475 -24.75 15.22 -25.72
N CYS A 476 -25.04 14.12 -26.43
CA CYS A 476 -25.70 12.94 -25.89
C CYS A 476 -24.88 11.67 -26.12
N ARG A 477 -24.79 10.78 -25.12
CA ARG A 477 -24.07 9.50 -25.21
C ARG A 477 -24.88 8.38 -24.55
N LEU A 478 -25.21 7.33 -25.30
CA LEU A 478 -25.86 6.14 -24.75
C LEU A 478 -24.93 5.39 -23.79
N ALA A 479 -25.49 4.95 -22.67
CA ALA A 479 -24.84 4.00 -21.80
C ALA A 479 -24.99 2.58 -22.35
N LYS A 480 -24.13 1.67 -21.89
CA LYS A 480 -24.21 0.25 -22.25
C LYS A 480 -25.26 -0.54 -21.47
N ALA A 481 -25.88 0.09 -20.46
CA ALA A 481 -26.93 -0.52 -19.67
C ALA A 481 -28.13 -0.85 -20.57
N ARG A 482 -28.71 -2.04 -20.38
CA ARG A 482 -29.87 -2.57 -21.12
C ARG A 482 -31.19 -2.49 -20.37
N GLN A 483 -31.15 -1.88 -19.18
CA GLN A 483 -32.31 -1.59 -18.37
C GLN A 483 -32.33 -0.09 -18.08
N ALA A 484 -33.53 0.45 -17.99
CA ALA A 484 -33.78 1.84 -17.64
C ALA A 484 -33.71 2.06 -16.12
N PHE A 485 -32.54 1.80 -15.52
CA PHE A 485 -32.32 2.01 -14.08
C PHE A 485 -32.65 3.44 -13.66
N HIS A 486 -33.14 3.59 -12.42
CA HIS A 486 -33.50 4.88 -11.84
C HIS A 486 -34.59 5.59 -12.64
N SER A 487 -35.55 4.80 -13.12
CA SER A 487 -36.74 5.30 -13.78
C SER A 487 -37.98 4.51 -13.35
N PRO A 488 -39.18 5.05 -13.60
CA PRO A 488 -40.44 4.35 -13.37
C PRO A 488 -40.54 2.99 -14.07
N ALA A 489 -39.80 2.77 -15.16
CA ALA A 489 -39.79 1.50 -15.89
C ALA A 489 -39.26 0.29 -15.08
N VAL A 490 -38.54 0.54 -13.98
CA VAL A 490 -38.04 -0.53 -13.10
C VAL A 490 -38.75 -0.55 -11.74
N LEU A 491 -39.78 0.28 -11.52
CA LEU A 491 -40.46 0.43 -10.23
C LEU A 491 -41.11 -0.87 -9.76
N ASP A 492 -41.83 -1.58 -10.63
CA ASP A 492 -42.49 -2.84 -10.25
C ASP A 492 -41.48 -3.91 -9.82
N ALA A 493 -40.36 -4.02 -10.55
CA ALA A 493 -39.25 -4.90 -10.18
C ALA A 493 -38.57 -4.46 -8.87
N SER A 494 -38.44 -3.15 -8.65
CA SER A 494 -37.96 -2.56 -7.41
C SER A 494 -38.82 -2.98 -6.22
N LEU A 495 -40.15 -2.80 -6.34
CA LEU A 495 -41.12 -3.15 -5.30
C LEU A 495 -41.16 -4.65 -5.01
N ALA A 496 -40.92 -5.50 -6.03
CA ALA A 496 -40.80 -6.94 -5.85
C ALA A 496 -39.62 -7.35 -4.94
N THR A 497 -38.61 -6.49 -4.75
CA THR A 497 -37.49 -6.75 -3.83
C THR A 497 -37.81 -6.51 -2.36
N ARG A 498 -38.96 -5.89 -2.04
CA ARG A 498 -39.33 -5.51 -0.67
C ARG A 498 -39.18 -6.63 0.36
N PRO A 499 -39.64 -7.87 0.12
CA PRO A 499 -39.46 -8.95 1.09
C PRO A 499 -37.98 -9.25 1.40
N ALA A 500 -37.10 -9.11 0.41
CA ALA A 500 -35.67 -9.30 0.59
C ALA A 500 -35.03 -8.15 1.40
N VAL A 501 -35.52 -6.92 1.22
CA VAL A 501 -35.10 -5.75 2.02
C VAL A 501 -35.53 -5.91 3.48
N GLU A 502 -36.80 -6.24 3.72
CA GLU A 502 -37.33 -6.46 5.08
C GLU A 502 -36.57 -7.60 5.79
N ALA A 503 -36.24 -8.68 5.07
CA ALA A 503 -35.41 -9.78 5.58
C ALA A 503 -33.95 -9.36 5.83
N ALA A 504 -33.44 -8.36 5.11
CA ALA A 504 -32.10 -7.83 5.32
C ALA A 504 -32.00 -6.98 6.60
N ARG A 505 -33.14 -6.49 7.12
CA ARG A 505 -33.25 -5.68 8.34
C ARG A 505 -32.26 -4.50 8.31
N PRO A 506 -32.45 -3.53 7.38
CA PRO A 506 -31.64 -2.33 7.37
C PRO A 506 -31.66 -1.66 8.75
N GLY A 507 -30.57 -1.02 9.12
CA GLY A 507 -30.46 -0.31 10.38
C GLY A 507 -29.58 0.94 10.27
N PRO A 508 -29.48 1.73 11.35
CA PRO A 508 -28.71 2.96 11.35
C PRO A 508 -27.22 2.67 11.12
N PRO A 509 -26.56 3.37 10.19
CA PRO A 509 -25.14 3.18 9.92
C PRO A 509 -24.29 3.67 11.10
N VAL A 510 -23.24 2.91 11.43
CA VAL A 510 -22.23 3.27 12.45
C VAL A 510 -21.27 4.34 11.91
N ASP A 511 -20.93 4.26 10.63
CA ASP A 511 -20.12 5.25 9.94
C ASP A 511 -21.01 6.30 9.24
N THR A 512 -20.48 7.50 9.01
CA THR A 512 -21.24 8.52 8.28
C THR A 512 -21.39 8.12 6.80
N VAL A 513 -22.63 8.04 6.34
CA VAL A 513 -22.98 7.80 4.93
C VAL A 513 -23.59 9.06 4.33
N TYR A 514 -23.12 9.46 3.16
CA TYR A 514 -23.83 10.39 2.28
C TYR A 514 -24.56 9.57 1.23
N SER A 515 -25.85 9.80 1.12
CA SER A 515 -26.70 9.05 0.21
C SER A 515 -26.84 9.83 -1.09
N ALA A 516 -26.52 9.15 -2.19
CA ALA A 516 -26.75 9.65 -3.54
C ALA A 516 -28.23 9.54 -3.92
N TYR A 517 -29.14 9.29 -2.98
CA TYR A 517 -30.57 9.18 -3.22
C TYR A 517 -31.33 10.35 -2.61
N VAL A 518 -30.99 10.71 -1.37
CA VAL A 518 -31.48 11.96 -0.75
C VAL A 518 -30.60 13.17 -1.08
N GLY A 519 -29.42 12.98 -1.67
CA GLY A 519 -28.50 14.05 -2.03
C GLY A 519 -27.81 14.73 -0.84
N ARG A 520 -27.81 14.07 0.34
CA ARG A 520 -27.30 14.61 1.61
C ARG A 520 -26.81 13.48 2.53
N LYS A 521 -26.33 13.85 3.72
CA LYS A 521 -26.05 12.87 4.79
C LYS A 521 -27.29 12.03 5.07
N LEU A 522 -27.13 10.71 5.04
CA LEU A 522 -28.17 9.74 5.36
C LEU A 522 -28.43 9.77 6.87
N ASP A 523 -29.67 10.07 7.25
CA ASP A 523 -30.10 10.04 8.64
C ASP A 523 -30.56 8.63 9.06
N ALA A 524 -30.57 8.39 10.36
CA ALA A 524 -30.86 7.07 10.93
C ALA A 524 -32.28 6.58 10.59
N ALA A 525 -33.27 7.49 10.58
CA ALA A 525 -34.65 7.13 10.28
C ALA A 525 -34.83 6.72 8.81
N THR A 526 -34.21 7.45 7.89
CA THR A 526 -34.22 7.08 6.46
C THR A 526 -33.46 5.78 6.22
N ALA A 527 -32.33 5.57 6.91
CA ALA A 527 -31.56 4.33 6.79
C ALA A 527 -32.31 3.10 7.33
N ASP A 528 -33.14 3.26 8.36
CA ASP A 528 -33.93 2.20 8.98
C ASP A 528 -35.20 1.86 8.17
N ASP A 529 -35.63 2.73 7.26
CA ASP A 529 -36.83 2.54 6.43
C ASP A 529 -36.60 1.51 5.31
N PRO A 530 -37.27 0.34 5.33
CA PRO A 530 -37.18 -0.63 4.25
C PRO A 530 -37.66 -0.08 2.90
N MET A 531 -38.60 0.88 2.89
CA MET A 531 -39.10 1.44 1.63
C MET A 531 -38.05 2.27 0.90
N PHE A 532 -37.22 3.02 1.63
CA PHE A 532 -36.08 3.75 1.06
C PHE A 532 -35.16 2.83 0.25
N TRP A 533 -34.79 1.68 0.80
CA TRP A 533 -33.94 0.71 0.11
C TRP A 533 -34.68 -0.06 -1.00
N THR A 534 -35.99 -0.27 -0.83
CA THR A 534 -36.84 -0.95 -1.80
C THR A 534 -37.00 -0.12 -3.07
N THR A 535 -37.18 1.19 -2.97
CA THR A 535 -37.36 2.06 -4.15
C THR A 535 -36.04 2.45 -4.78
N GLN A 536 -34.90 2.27 -4.10
CA GLN A 536 -33.56 2.75 -4.49
C GLN A 536 -33.21 2.61 -5.99
N ILE A 537 -33.61 1.52 -6.63
CA ILE A 537 -33.28 1.25 -8.04
C ILE A 537 -34.18 1.98 -9.04
N ALA A 538 -35.29 2.58 -8.60
CA ALA A 538 -36.31 3.24 -9.41
C ALA A 538 -36.30 4.78 -9.32
N ASP A 539 -35.99 5.38 -8.17
CA ASP A 539 -35.83 6.85 -8.04
C ASP A 539 -34.42 7.33 -8.49
N PRO A 540 -34.18 8.64 -8.68
CA PRO A 540 -32.97 9.16 -9.31
C PRO A 540 -31.74 9.18 -8.40
N VAL A 541 -30.55 9.04 -9.01
CA VAL A 541 -29.26 9.18 -8.32
C VAL A 541 -28.80 10.65 -8.29
N LEU A 542 -28.93 11.30 -7.14
CA LEU A 542 -28.45 12.63 -6.79
C LEU A 542 -26.98 12.63 -6.31
N PHE A 543 -26.06 12.06 -7.10
CA PHE A 543 -24.65 11.94 -6.72
C PHE A 543 -23.96 13.29 -6.55
N TRP A 544 -24.16 14.24 -7.48
CA TRP A 544 -23.52 15.56 -7.38
C TRP A 544 -23.99 16.34 -6.14
N PRO A 545 -25.30 16.44 -5.85
CA PRO A 545 -25.77 16.99 -4.58
C PRO A 545 -25.13 16.34 -3.34
N ALA A 546 -25.05 15.00 -3.30
CA ALA A 546 -24.44 14.29 -2.18
C ALA A 546 -22.93 14.58 -2.03
N LEU A 547 -22.22 14.71 -3.15
CA LEU A 547 -20.80 15.07 -3.17
C LEU A 547 -20.57 16.52 -2.72
N ASP A 548 -21.40 17.47 -3.17
CA ASP A 548 -21.33 18.87 -2.72
C ASP A 548 -21.62 18.99 -1.22
N ALA A 549 -22.63 18.26 -0.72
CA ALA A 549 -22.94 18.19 0.70
C ALA A 549 -21.79 17.59 1.52
N LEU A 550 -21.12 16.55 1.02
CA LEU A 550 -19.94 15.96 1.67
C LEU A 550 -18.78 16.96 1.71
N LEU A 551 -18.44 17.59 0.59
CA LEU A 551 -17.33 18.54 0.50
C LEU A 551 -17.62 19.88 1.17
N ALA A 552 -18.87 20.18 1.51
CA ALA A 552 -19.23 21.32 2.36
C ALA A 552 -18.79 21.13 3.82
N THR A 553 -18.47 19.91 4.25
CA THR A 553 -17.99 19.65 5.63
C THR A 553 -16.52 20.00 5.87
N GLY A 554 -15.73 20.18 4.80
CA GLY A 554 -14.33 20.54 4.87
C GLY A 554 -13.48 19.90 3.77
N ASP A 555 -12.17 20.12 3.88
CA ASP A 555 -11.18 19.59 2.94
C ASP A 555 -11.01 18.08 3.14
N LEU A 556 -11.12 17.31 2.06
CA LEU A 556 -11.11 15.84 2.11
C LEU A 556 -10.13 15.24 1.10
N LEU A 557 -9.56 14.08 1.43
CA LEU A 557 -8.97 13.17 0.47
C LEU A 557 -10.04 12.12 0.09
N LEU A 558 -10.61 12.26 -1.10
CA LEU A 558 -11.56 11.32 -1.64
C LEU A 558 -10.80 10.10 -2.20
N VAL A 559 -11.22 8.90 -1.85
CA VAL A 559 -10.63 7.65 -2.35
C VAL A 559 -11.70 6.82 -3.05
N GLU A 560 -11.62 6.69 -4.37
CA GLU A 560 -12.53 5.83 -5.13
C GLU A 560 -12.14 4.36 -4.94
N ALA A 561 -12.96 3.64 -4.18
CA ALA A 561 -12.83 2.24 -3.83
C ALA A 561 -13.78 1.40 -4.68
N GLY A 562 -13.46 1.30 -5.97
CA GLY A 562 -14.19 0.46 -6.92
C GLY A 562 -13.45 0.37 -8.25
N ALA A 563 -14.10 -0.26 -9.23
CA ALA A 563 -13.57 -0.35 -10.58
C ALA A 563 -13.51 1.03 -11.26
N GLY A 564 -12.46 1.25 -12.04
CA GLY A 564 -12.36 2.42 -12.91
C GLY A 564 -12.00 3.69 -12.15
N GLN A 565 -12.29 4.82 -12.79
CA GLN A 565 -12.03 6.17 -12.25
C GLN A 565 -13.19 7.13 -12.50
N GLY A 566 -14.41 6.59 -12.56
CA GLY A 566 -15.61 7.34 -12.93
C GLY A 566 -15.91 8.44 -11.93
N LEU A 567 -15.94 8.10 -10.64
CA LEU A 567 -16.23 9.06 -9.57
C LEU A 567 -15.06 10.01 -9.34
N THR A 568 -13.82 9.57 -9.55
CA THR A 568 -12.61 10.40 -9.52
C THR A 568 -12.70 11.51 -10.57
N ASN A 569 -13.12 11.17 -11.79
CA ASN A 569 -13.28 12.16 -12.86
C ASN A 569 -14.40 13.15 -12.60
N VAL A 570 -15.50 12.70 -11.98
CA VAL A 570 -16.59 13.59 -11.53
C VAL A 570 -16.10 14.51 -10.41
N ALA A 571 -15.45 13.96 -9.37
CA ALA A 571 -14.96 14.71 -8.24
C ALA A 571 -13.94 15.79 -8.62
N ARG A 572 -13.10 15.54 -9.63
CA ARG A 572 -12.16 16.53 -10.19
C ARG A 572 -12.84 17.78 -10.75
N GLN A 573 -14.12 17.72 -11.09
CA GLN A 573 -14.88 18.87 -11.57
C GLN A 573 -15.33 19.79 -10.42
N HIS A 574 -15.36 19.28 -9.18
CA HIS A 574 -15.82 20.02 -8.01
C HIS A 574 -14.87 21.16 -7.63
N ARG A 575 -15.44 22.32 -7.24
CA ARG A 575 -14.68 23.55 -6.91
C ARG A 575 -13.60 23.31 -5.84
N ALA A 576 -13.91 22.51 -4.82
CA ALA A 576 -12.97 22.16 -3.74
C ALA A 576 -11.76 21.37 -4.26
N VAL A 577 -11.95 20.47 -5.23
CA VAL A 577 -10.87 19.67 -5.81
C VAL A 577 -10.06 20.49 -6.82
N ARG A 578 -10.72 21.30 -7.66
CA ARG A 578 -10.07 22.19 -8.63
C ARG A 578 -9.17 23.23 -7.95
N SER A 579 -9.60 23.78 -6.81
CA SER A 579 -8.82 24.72 -6.00
C SER A 579 -7.76 24.05 -5.13
N LYS A 580 -7.66 22.71 -5.15
CA LYS A 580 -6.77 21.89 -4.31
C LYS A 580 -7.05 22.01 -2.81
N ALA A 581 -8.23 22.49 -2.43
CA ALA A 581 -8.73 22.43 -1.05
C ALA A 581 -8.94 20.96 -0.67
N SER A 582 -9.66 20.20 -1.50
CA SER A 582 -9.75 18.73 -1.45
C SER A 582 -8.93 18.08 -2.56
N ASP A 583 -8.79 16.75 -2.52
CA ASP A 583 -8.15 15.96 -3.57
C ASP A 583 -8.82 14.60 -3.76
N VAL A 584 -8.49 13.87 -4.83
CA VAL A 584 -9.08 12.57 -5.13
C VAL A 584 -8.08 11.59 -5.76
N VAL A 585 -8.14 10.33 -5.33
CA VAL A 585 -7.34 9.22 -5.87
C VAL A 585 -8.20 7.97 -6.06
N ALA A 586 -7.94 7.18 -7.10
CA ALA A 586 -8.61 5.90 -7.33
C ALA A 586 -7.71 4.73 -6.93
N LEU A 587 -8.30 3.65 -6.43
CA LEU A 587 -7.57 2.42 -6.11
C LEU A 587 -7.23 1.60 -7.35
N LEU A 588 -8.09 1.61 -8.38
CA LEU A 588 -7.93 0.81 -9.60
C LEU A 588 -7.65 1.67 -10.85
N PRO A 589 -7.05 1.07 -11.90
CA PRO A 589 -6.85 1.76 -13.17
C PRO A 589 -8.19 2.09 -13.84
N ALA A 590 -8.16 3.07 -14.76
CA ALA A 590 -9.36 3.52 -15.48
C ALA A 590 -9.89 2.50 -16.50
N SER A 591 -9.09 1.48 -16.86
CA SER A 591 -9.40 0.51 -17.90
C SER A 591 -8.66 -0.80 -17.62
N PRO A 592 -9.09 -1.93 -18.24
CA PRO A 592 -8.38 -3.19 -18.15
C PRO A 592 -6.89 -3.05 -18.48
N GLY A 593 -6.08 -3.82 -17.78
CA GLY A 593 -4.65 -3.94 -18.04
C GLY A 593 -4.14 -5.29 -17.55
N ALA A 594 -2.82 -5.48 -17.64
CA ALA A 594 -2.20 -6.65 -17.03
C ALA A 594 -2.51 -6.69 -15.52
N PRO A 595 -2.61 -7.88 -14.89
CA PRO A 595 -2.90 -8.00 -13.44
C PRO A 595 -1.99 -7.18 -12.52
N VAL A 596 -0.74 -6.95 -12.94
CA VAL A 596 0.21 -6.09 -12.20
C VAL A 596 -0.24 -4.62 -12.12
N ALA A 597 -1.07 -4.15 -13.04
CA ALA A 597 -1.59 -2.78 -13.07
C ALA A 597 -2.52 -2.49 -11.89
N ASP A 598 -3.37 -3.45 -11.49
CA ASP A 598 -4.23 -3.31 -10.31
C ASP A 598 -3.39 -3.12 -9.05
N ARG A 599 -2.40 -4.00 -8.84
CA ARG A 599 -1.47 -3.94 -7.69
C ARG A 599 -0.71 -2.63 -7.66
N ARG A 600 -0.18 -2.20 -8.81
CA ARG A 600 0.52 -0.91 -8.94
C ARG A 600 -0.40 0.26 -8.57
N SER A 601 -1.64 0.26 -9.06
CA SER A 601 -2.61 1.32 -8.81
C SER A 601 -2.96 1.43 -7.32
N VAL A 602 -3.23 0.30 -6.66
CA VAL A 602 -3.52 0.25 -5.23
C VAL A 602 -2.33 0.75 -4.39
N LEU A 603 -1.11 0.32 -4.72
CA LEU A 603 0.10 0.79 -4.04
C LEU A 603 0.34 2.30 -4.27
N ALA A 604 0.00 2.82 -5.45
CA ALA A 604 0.10 4.25 -5.74
C ALA A 604 -0.92 5.06 -4.92
N ALA A 605 -2.13 4.54 -4.74
CA ALA A 605 -3.12 5.15 -3.86
C ALA A 605 -2.70 5.09 -2.38
N ALA A 606 -2.16 3.97 -1.90
CA ALA A 606 -1.59 3.87 -0.55
C ALA A 606 -0.43 4.87 -0.35
N ALA A 607 0.45 5.01 -1.34
CA ALA A 607 1.51 6.02 -1.35
C ALA A 607 0.94 7.45 -1.26
N ARG A 608 -0.17 7.74 -1.96
CA ARG A 608 -0.85 9.04 -1.90
C ARG A 608 -1.46 9.30 -0.51
N ILE A 609 -2.16 8.32 0.06
CA ILE A 609 -2.75 8.42 1.40
C ILE A 609 -1.66 8.64 2.45
N TRP A 610 -0.52 7.94 2.35
CA TRP A 610 0.64 8.15 3.22
C TRP A 610 1.23 9.56 3.10
N ALA A 611 1.41 10.04 1.86
CA ALA A 611 1.95 11.37 1.59
C ALA A 611 1.04 12.50 2.12
N GLU A 612 -0.27 12.24 2.19
CA GLU A 612 -1.25 13.15 2.79
C GLU A 612 -1.09 13.26 4.32
N GLY A 613 -0.37 12.35 4.96
CA GLY A 613 -0.08 12.39 6.40
C GLY A 613 -0.67 11.25 7.22
N HIS A 614 -1.35 10.29 6.58
CA HIS A 614 -1.97 9.17 7.27
C HIS A 614 -0.94 8.07 7.58
N GLU A 615 -0.91 7.60 8.82
CA GLU A 615 -0.08 6.46 9.20
C GLU A 615 -0.75 5.15 8.74
N LEU A 616 -0.10 4.41 7.85
CA LEU A 616 -0.59 3.14 7.32
C LEU A 616 0.09 1.94 8.01
N ARG A 617 -0.67 0.85 8.14
CA ARG A 617 -0.17 -0.48 8.50
C ARG A 617 0.45 -1.12 7.26
N TRP A 618 1.73 -0.87 7.02
CA TRP A 618 2.42 -1.31 5.82
C TRP A 618 2.45 -2.84 5.65
N GLU A 619 2.43 -3.60 6.74
CA GLU A 619 2.29 -5.06 6.66
C GLU A 619 0.98 -5.49 5.97
N ALA A 620 -0.10 -4.72 6.15
CA ALA A 620 -1.39 -4.95 5.47
C ALA A 620 -1.37 -4.44 4.02
N VAL A 621 -0.69 -3.31 3.75
CA VAL A 621 -0.54 -2.78 2.38
C VAL A 621 0.30 -3.72 1.51
N ASP A 622 1.36 -4.29 2.08
CA ASP A 622 2.28 -5.19 1.37
C ASP A 622 1.73 -6.63 1.28
N GLY A 623 0.55 -6.90 1.83
CA GLY A 623 -0.06 -8.24 1.85
C GLY A 623 0.69 -9.28 2.71
N THR A 624 1.56 -8.82 3.63
CA THR A 624 2.45 -9.68 4.44
C THR A 624 1.88 -10.03 5.82
N THR A 625 0.69 -9.53 6.16
CA THR A 625 -0.05 -10.03 7.32
C THR A 625 -0.24 -11.53 7.18
N ALA A 626 0.28 -12.29 8.16
CA ALA A 626 0.05 -13.73 8.22
C ALA A 626 -1.46 -14.00 8.06
N ARG A 627 -1.81 -14.89 7.12
CA ARG A 627 -3.19 -15.39 7.03
C ARG A 627 -3.57 -15.91 8.43
N PRO A 628 -4.71 -15.49 8.99
CA PRO A 628 -5.14 -15.94 10.30
C PRO A 628 -5.25 -17.46 10.39
#